data_AF-A0A7S3N9Y1-F1
#
_entry.id   AF-A0A7S3N9Y1-F1
#
_cell.length_a   1.000
_cell.length_b   1.000
_cell.length_c   1.000
_cell.angle_alpha   90.00
_cell.angle_beta   90.00
_cell.angle_gamma   90.00
#
_symmetry.space_group_name_H-M   'P 1'
#
loop_
_entity.id
_entity.type
_entity.pdbx_description
1 polymer ?
#
loop_
_entity_poly.entity_id
_entity_poly.type
_entity_poly.pdbx_seq_one_letter_code
_entity_poly.pdbx_strand_id
1 'polypeptide(L)'
;EVEKVLKEARLNEVNIGMCCISPVIAARVFGKSFSGPGAKLTLGKKAPGFPYQDSIKVAEGFGNTMQESDVHEVVVDASSAKSIIATTPAYMKDTAPHEVFDGVGKMVAAIVEQARKK
;
A
#
# COMPACT_ATOMS: atom_id res chain seq x y z
N GLU A 1 -16.88 -7.49 5.35
CA GLU A 1 -17.27 -6.34 4.52
C GLU A 1 -16.09 -5.78 3.72
N VAL A 2 -15.04 -5.27 4.38
CA VAL A 2 -13.85 -4.68 3.70
C VAL A 2 -13.18 -5.63 2.69
N GLU A 3 -13.01 -6.91 3.02
CA GLU A 3 -12.44 -7.90 2.10
C GLU A 3 -13.23 -8.01 0.79
N LYS A 4 -14.57 -7.99 0.87
CA LYS A 4 -15.44 -8.03 -0.31
C LYS A 4 -15.24 -6.79 -1.17
N VAL A 5 -15.24 -5.61 -0.57
CA VAL A 5 -15.04 -4.32 -1.27
C VAL A 5 -13.69 -4.29 -1.98
N LEU A 6 -12.61 -4.76 -1.35
CA LEU A 6 -11.28 -4.79 -1.97
C LEU A 6 -11.20 -5.77 -3.14
N LYS A 7 -11.80 -6.95 -3.01
CA LYS A 7 -11.88 -7.95 -4.10
C LYS A 7 -12.70 -7.41 -5.28
N GLU A 8 -13.85 -6.81 -5.00
CA GLU A 8 -14.71 -6.18 -6.02
C GLU A 8 -14.02 -4.98 -6.69
N ALA A 9 -13.32 -4.14 -5.93
CA ALA A 9 -12.53 -3.05 -6.47
C ALA A 9 -11.46 -3.57 -7.44
N ARG A 10 -10.75 -4.65 -7.07
CA ARG A 10 -9.73 -5.23 -7.95
C ARG A 10 -10.32 -5.86 -9.22
N LEU A 11 -11.47 -6.55 -9.09
CA LEU A 11 -12.20 -7.14 -10.22
C LEU A 11 -12.70 -6.07 -11.20
N ASN A 12 -13.20 -4.96 -10.69
CA ASN A 12 -13.70 -3.82 -11.48
C ASN A 12 -12.61 -2.81 -11.83
N GLU A 13 -11.35 -3.18 -11.66
CA GLU A 13 -10.18 -2.36 -12.00
C GLU A 13 -10.20 -0.98 -11.34
N VAL A 14 -10.73 -0.84 -10.13
CA VAL A 14 -10.73 0.41 -9.37
C VAL A 14 -9.35 0.61 -8.75
N ASN A 15 -8.83 1.84 -8.81
CA ASN A 15 -7.56 2.21 -8.18
C ASN A 15 -7.72 2.24 -6.65
N ILE A 16 -6.74 1.71 -5.90
CA ILE A 16 -6.80 1.58 -4.44
C ILE A 16 -5.65 2.35 -3.79
N GLY A 17 -5.96 3.31 -2.91
CA GLY A 17 -4.96 4.01 -2.09
C GLY A 17 -5.02 3.55 -0.63
N MET A 18 -3.87 3.24 -0.02
CA MET A 18 -3.79 2.83 1.39
C MET A 18 -2.55 3.42 2.05
N CYS A 19 -2.72 4.03 3.22
CA CYS A 19 -1.62 4.64 3.96
C CYS A 19 -1.52 4.11 5.39
N CYS A 20 -0.36 4.33 6.01
CA CYS A 20 -0.09 3.91 7.38
C CYS A 20 -0.20 2.39 7.55
N ILE A 21 -1.06 1.92 8.46
CA ILE A 21 -1.25 0.48 8.72
C ILE A 21 -2.23 -0.20 7.75
N SER A 22 -3.04 0.57 7.02
CA SER A 22 -4.08 0.02 6.14
C SER A 22 -3.57 -0.95 5.05
N PRO A 23 -2.34 -0.84 4.51
CA PRO A 23 -1.82 -1.83 3.55
C PRO A 23 -1.77 -3.27 4.08
N VAL A 24 -1.71 -3.49 5.40
CA VAL A 24 -1.77 -4.85 5.98
C VAL A 24 -3.09 -5.55 5.63
N ILE A 25 -4.19 -4.80 5.50
CA ILE A 25 -5.49 -5.37 5.13
C ILE A 25 -5.43 -5.93 3.70
N ALA A 26 -4.89 -5.16 2.75
CA ALA A 26 -4.69 -5.66 1.39
C ALA A 26 -3.65 -6.78 1.32
N ALA A 27 -2.60 -6.73 2.14
CA ALA A 27 -1.63 -7.82 2.24
C ALA A 27 -2.32 -9.14 2.62
N ARG A 28 -3.28 -9.11 3.55
CA ARG A 28 -4.08 -10.29 3.89
C ARG A 28 -5.04 -10.68 2.77
N VAL A 29 -5.75 -9.72 2.17
CA VAL A 29 -6.80 -10.00 1.17
C VAL A 29 -6.24 -10.50 -0.16
N PHE A 30 -5.11 -9.95 -0.60
CA PHE A 30 -4.48 -10.28 -1.88
C PHE A 30 -3.27 -11.19 -1.72
N GLY A 31 -2.82 -11.49 -0.50
CA GLY A 31 -1.65 -12.32 -0.25
C GLY A 31 -1.78 -13.75 -0.77
N LYS A 32 -0.66 -14.32 -1.22
CA LYS A 32 -0.59 -15.70 -1.76
C LYS A 32 -0.98 -16.76 -0.73
N SER A 33 -0.73 -16.50 0.56
CA SER A 33 -1.12 -17.39 1.66
C SER A 33 -2.65 -17.52 1.82
N PHE A 34 -3.43 -16.62 1.20
CA PHE A 34 -4.89 -16.60 1.20
C PHE A 34 -5.48 -16.76 -0.21
N SER A 35 -4.77 -17.46 -1.09
CA SER A 35 -5.17 -17.72 -2.49
C SER A 35 -5.31 -16.46 -3.36
N GLY A 36 -4.72 -15.34 -2.94
CA GLY A 36 -4.62 -14.14 -3.75
C GLY A 36 -3.39 -14.14 -4.68
N PRO A 37 -3.27 -13.16 -5.60
CA PRO A 37 -2.15 -13.07 -6.54
C PRO A 37 -0.83 -12.60 -5.90
N GLY A 38 -0.86 -12.14 -4.65
CA GLY A 38 0.16 -11.28 -4.04
C GLY A 38 -0.01 -9.82 -4.46
N ALA A 39 0.49 -8.91 -3.63
CA ALA A 39 0.55 -7.48 -3.94
C ALA A 39 1.92 -6.90 -3.63
N LYS A 40 2.26 -5.79 -4.29
CA LYS A 40 3.46 -4.98 -4.00
C LYS A 40 3.09 -3.78 -3.13
N LEU A 41 3.50 -3.79 -1.86
CA LEU A 41 3.03 -2.80 -0.87
C LEU A 41 4.21 -2.22 -0.07
N THR A 42 3.96 -1.12 0.65
CA THR A 42 4.86 -0.62 1.69
C THR A 42 4.14 -0.36 3.00
N LEU A 43 4.87 -0.51 4.11
CA LEU A 43 4.47 -0.13 5.46
C LEU A 43 5.53 0.76 6.12
N GLY A 44 6.50 1.26 5.34
CA GLY A 44 7.72 1.91 5.84
C GLY A 44 8.96 1.06 5.59
N LYS A 45 9.99 1.25 6.41
CA LYS A 45 11.29 0.58 6.30
C LYS A 45 11.78 0.00 7.62
N LYS A 46 12.72 -0.94 7.57
CA LYS A 46 13.30 -1.58 8.76
C LYS A 46 14.49 -0.75 9.29
N ALA A 47 14.20 0.48 9.74
CA ALA A 47 15.21 1.47 10.14
C ALA A 47 14.79 2.30 11.39
N PRO A 48 15.73 2.99 12.05
CA PRO A 48 15.40 3.92 13.15
C PRO A 48 14.33 4.94 12.75
N GLY A 49 13.44 5.26 13.68
CA GLY A 49 12.29 6.15 13.46
C GLY A 49 11.04 5.44 12.92
N PHE A 50 11.08 4.13 12.66
CA PHE A 50 9.91 3.33 12.31
C PHE A 50 9.58 2.38 13.47
N PRO A 51 8.59 2.69 14.32
CA PRO A 51 8.27 1.86 15.50
C PRO A 51 7.56 0.54 15.16
N TYR A 52 7.00 0.39 13.95
CA TYR A 52 6.10 -0.74 13.59
C TYR A 52 6.71 -1.72 12.57
N GLN A 53 8.02 -1.94 12.60
CA GLN A 53 8.75 -2.73 11.58
C GLN A 53 8.30 -4.19 11.46
N ASP A 54 7.80 -4.80 12.53
CA ASP A 54 7.33 -6.18 12.50
C ASP A 54 6.06 -6.36 11.65
N SER A 55 5.30 -5.29 11.40
CA SER A 55 4.17 -5.32 10.46
C SER A 55 4.62 -5.66 9.03
N ILE A 56 5.84 -5.29 8.64
CA ILE A 56 6.44 -5.63 7.35
C ILE A 56 6.61 -7.15 7.25
N LYS A 57 7.15 -7.79 8.29
CA LYS A 57 7.34 -9.25 8.33
C LYS A 57 6.01 -10.00 8.27
N VAL A 58 4.99 -9.51 8.96
CA VAL A 58 3.64 -10.10 8.91
C VAL A 58 3.07 -10.02 7.49
N ALA A 59 3.18 -8.86 6.84
CA ALA A 59 2.69 -8.68 5.46
C ALA A 59 3.49 -9.51 4.44
N GLU A 60 4.81 -9.65 4.62
CA GLU A 60 5.67 -10.59 3.87
C GLU A 60 5.17 -12.04 4.04
N GLY A 61 4.87 -12.45 5.28
CA GLY A 61 4.35 -13.78 5.61
C GLY A 61 2.99 -14.12 4.99
N PHE A 62 2.21 -13.11 4.59
CA PHE A 62 0.98 -13.31 3.81
C PHE A 62 1.26 -13.57 2.31
N GLY A 63 2.52 -13.57 1.88
CA GLY A 63 2.93 -13.88 0.51
C GLY A 63 2.96 -12.65 -0.41
N ASN A 64 3.22 -11.47 0.15
CA ASN A 64 3.31 -10.19 -0.58
C ASN A 64 4.76 -9.77 -0.81
N THR A 65 4.96 -8.85 -1.75
CA THR A 65 6.25 -8.17 -1.94
C THR A 65 6.23 -6.85 -1.18
N MET A 66 6.90 -6.81 -0.03
CA MET A 66 7.05 -5.57 0.74
C MET A 66 8.27 -4.81 0.24
N GLN A 67 8.05 -3.57 -0.19
CA GLN A 67 9.13 -2.65 -0.55
C GLN A 67 9.29 -1.63 0.56
N GLU A 68 10.52 -1.52 1.07
CA GLU A 68 10.87 -0.47 2.03
C GLU A 68 10.77 0.91 1.37
N SER A 69 10.19 1.86 2.09
CA SER A 69 10.07 3.25 1.64
C SER A 69 10.06 4.23 2.81
N ASP A 70 10.50 5.47 2.58
CA ASP A 70 10.41 6.56 3.54
C ASP A 70 9.03 7.26 3.47
N VAL A 71 8.74 8.11 4.44
CA VAL A 71 7.44 8.79 4.60
C VAL A 71 7.01 9.60 3.37
N HIS A 72 7.95 10.16 2.61
CA HIS A 72 7.70 10.99 1.43
C HIS A 72 7.61 10.18 0.12
N GLU A 73 7.71 8.86 0.20
CA GLU A 73 7.71 7.95 -0.94
C GLU A 73 6.39 7.19 -1.06
N VAL A 74 6.16 6.63 -2.26
CA VAL A 74 4.97 5.86 -2.59
C VAL A 74 5.40 4.60 -3.32
N VAL A 75 4.84 3.46 -2.92
CA VAL A 75 4.99 2.20 -3.62
C VAL A 75 3.71 1.90 -4.39
N VAL A 76 3.87 1.67 -5.70
CA VAL A 76 2.78 1.37 -6.62
C VAL A 76 2.87 -0.09 -7.08
N ASP A 77 1.77 -0.82 -6.90
CA ASP A 77 1.51 -2.11 -7.51
C ASP A 77 0.72 -1.94 -8.81
N ALA A 78 1.37 -2.22 -9.93
CA ALA A 78 0.77 -2.21 -11.26
C ALA A 78 0.54 -3.62 -11.82
N SER A 79 0.33 -4.63 -10.96
CA SER A 79 0.06 -6.02 -11.37
C SER A 79 -1.26 -6.22 -12.14
N SER A 80 -2.15 -5.23 -12.15
CA SER A 80 -3.33 -5.19 -13.03
C SER A 80 -3.05 -4.26 -14.20
N ALA A 81 -3.49 -4.65 -15.39
CA ALA A 81 -3.25 -3.88 -16.62
C ALA A 81 -3.86 -2.47 -16.60
N LYS A 82 -4.92 -2.23 -15.82
CA LYS A 82 -5.70 -0.97 -15.85
C LYS A 82 -5.87 -0.30 -14.49
N SER A 83 -5.42 -0.92 -13.40
CA SER A 83 -5.62 -0.40 -12.05
C SER A 83 -4.39 -0.57 -11.17
N ILE A 84 -4.16 0.41 -10.29
CA ILE A 84 -3.03 0.40 -9.37
C ILE A 84 -3.46 0.25 -7.91
N ILE A 85 -2.55 -0.26 -7.08
CA ILE A 85 -2.59 -0.09 -5.63
C ILE A 85 -1.44 0.84 -5.25
N ALA A 86 -1.73 2.02 -4.70
CA ALA A 86 -0.73 2.96 -4.24
C ALA A 86 -0.67 2.95 -2.70
N THR A 87 0.54 2.83 -2.16
CA THR A 87 0.75 2.76 -0.71
C THR A 87 1.85 3.70 -0.23
N THR A 88 1.68 4.27 0.96
CA THR A 88 2.67 5.16 1.59
C THR A 88 2.74 4.96 3.10
N PRO A 89 3.91 5.10 3.75
CA PRO A 89 4.07 4.81 5.17
C PRO A 89 3.32 5.76 6.10
N ALA A 90 3.15 7.04 5.75
CA ALA A 90 2.54 8.06 6.63
C ALA A 90 3.10 8.00 8.08
N TYR A 91 2.23 7.93 9.09
CA TYR A 91 2.63 7.85 10.52
C TYR A 91 3.18 6.48 10.96
N MET A 92 3.54 5.59 10.03
CA MET A 92 4.38 4.43 10.37
C MET A 92 5.82 4.83 10.74
N LYS A 93 6.17 6.10 10.53
CA LYS A 93 7.40 6.78 10.99
C LYS A 93 7.06 7.85 12.02
N ASP A 94 7.90 8.00 13.04
CA ASP A 94 7.90 9.15 13.94
C ASP A 94 8.39 10.39 13.16
N THR A 95 7.46 11.19 12.65
CA THR A 95 7.72 12.17 11.57
C THR A 95 6.83 13.40 11.70
N ALA A 96 7.19 14.49 11.03
CA ALA A 96 6.38 15.70 11.06
C ALA A 96 5.15 15.61 10.13
N PRO A 97 4.03 16.31 10.43
CA PRO A 97 2.82 16.27 9.60
C PRO A 97 3.04 16.67 8.13
N HIS A 98 3.99 17.57 7.84
CA HIS A 98 4.27 17.98 6.47
C HIS A 98 4.90 16.85 5.64
N GLU A 99 5.74 16.00 6.25
CA GLU A 99 6.31 14.84 5.56
C GLU A 99 5.22 13.81 5.22
N VAL A 100 4.25 13.62 6.12
CA VAL A 100 3.06 12.78 5.86
C VAL A 100 2.21 13.37 4.75
N PHE A 101 1.99 14.69 4.78
CA PHE A 101 1.24 15.39 3.74
C PHE A 101 1.87 15.18 2.36
N ASP A 102 3.20 15.29 2.25
CA ASP A 102 3.91 15.08 0.98
C ASP A 102 3.75 13.64 0.46
N GLY A 103 3.90 12.64 1.34
CA GLY A 103 3.74 11.23 0.97
C GLY A 103 2.31 10.87 0.54
N VAL A 104 1.32 11.26 1.33
CA VAL A 104 -0.11 11.04 1.02
C VAL A 104 -0.52 11.83 -0.22
N GLY A 105 -0.03 13.05 -0.38
CA GLY A 105 -0.26 13.88 -1.57
C GLY A 105 0.23 13.18 -2.84
N LYS A 106 1.44 12.62 -2.83
CA LYS A 106 1.97 11.82 -3.94
C LYS A 106 1.15 10.54 -4.18
N MET A 107 0.67 9.87 -3.13
CA MET A 107 -0.17 8.68 -3.25
C MET A 107 -1.49 9.02 -3.96
N VAL A 108 -2.16 10.10 -3.54
CA VAL A 108 -3.40 10.57 -4.16
C VAL A 108 -3.14 11.02 -5.61
N ALA A 109 -2.04 11.73 -5.87
CA ALA A 109 -1.66 12.15 -7.22
C ALA A 109 -1.50 10.94 -8.17
N ALA A 110 -0.83 9.87 -7.72
CA ALA A 110 -0.68 8.65 -8.50
C ALA A 110 -2.04 8.00 -8.85
N ILE A 111 -2.96 7.95 -7.89
CA ILE A 111 -4.33 7.41 -8.10
C ILE A 111 -5.10 8.25 -9.11
N VAL A 112 -5.05 9.57 -8.99
CA VAL A 112 -5.74 10.51 -9.90
C VAL A 112 -5.14 10.45 -11.30
N GLU A 113 -3.81 10.39 -11.43
CA GLU A 113 -3.13 10.27 -12.71
C GLU A 113 -3.52 8.97 -13.42
N GLN A 114 -3.52 7.84 -12.70
CA GLN A 114 -3.96 6.57 -13.27
C GLN A 114 -5.43 6.59 -13.68
N ALA A 115 -6.29 7.26 -12.91
CA ALA A 115 -7.71 7.38 -13.23
C ALA A 115 -7.94 8.19 -14.53
N ARG A 116 -7.10 9.19 -14.81
CA ARG A 116 -7.17 10.01 -16.03
C ARG A 116 -6.72 9.30 -17.30
N LYS A 117 -6.01 8.16 -17.18
CA LYS A 117 -5.52 7.36 -18.32
C LYS A 117 -6.57 6.39 -18.87
N LYS A 118 -7.75 6.32 -18.25
CA LYS A 118 -8.88 5.48 -18.65
C LYS A 118 -9.88 6.28 -19.45
#